data_AF-A0A4R8R9Z2-F1
#
_entry.id   AF-A0A4R8R9Z2-F1
#
_cell.length_a   1.000
_cell.length_b   1.000
_cell.length_c   1.000
_cell.angle_alpha   90.00
_cell.angle_beta   90.00
_cell.angle_gamma   90.00
#
_symmetry.space_group_name_H-M   'P 1'
#
loop_
_entity.id
_entity.type
_entity.pdbx_description
1 polymer ?
#
loop_
_entity_poly.entity_id
_entity_poly.type
_entity_poly.pdbx_seq_one_letter_code
_entity_poly.pdbx_strand_id
1 'polypeptide(L)'
;MAGPKNDQVGTTSTAQDHASSAAAAGKSLAIDPRNDAKPCWLLSRDLDGPIVAGSSTKIEAKLVIIAAKPRTPFVGLRLEFPLGDSNGEQLDNEVAGFGVRHQADFKYNAHPLPLIPNNVHEITLRFPRDRFTYDDLQPVPEDLRHRFVTSGHLTTARVKLNEGENVRVLGWGKPFANQSDSEVEAWVNDNKPIIDDITLLDITRQTEFLLVVANEQKSLGVKLGGLSLPPAFDYGYGKPKPWDGDEYTELWCENLSSERFEPAYCFDNIDDFLTVATQAPAQDVLWVHKAACDIRQSRFPAYAVPDPDHDGVYYIVIRLPKHFREAFSSAWARLAKEQVIGVVFVKDQDGSQDGGRSDKDVAKWNCRIVNYPQGINHLANHRVVFPDLVVRGYCRDETPESAEALKTFPSRDAAEEALEIGEDQ
;
A
#
# COMPACT_ATOMS: atom_id res chain seq x y z
N MET A 1 -35.69 -64.69 43.86
CA MET A 1 -35.45 -63.88 45.07
C MET A 1 -34.37 -62.85 44.74
N ALA A 2 -34.66 -61.58 45.01
CA ALA A 2 -33.78 -60.40 45.08
C ALA A 2 -32.78 -60.12 43.91
N GLY A 3 -33.06 -59.08 43.12
CA GLY A 3 -32.10 -58.41 42.20
C GLY A 3 -31.23 -57.37 42.93
N PRO A 4 -30.80 -56.22 42.33
CA PRO A 4 -30.65 -55.84 40.90
C PRO A 4 -29.32 -55.05 40.61
N LYS A 5 -29.13 -54.61 39.35
CA LYS A 5 -28.55 -53.32 38.84
C LYS A 5 -27.83 -53.55 37.48
N ASN A 6 -28.39 -53.08 36.36
CA ASN A 6 -28.19 -51.76 35.72
C ASN A 6 -26.73 -51.56 35.24
N ASP A 7 -26.41 -51.27 33.97
CA ASP A 7 -27.08 -50.35 33.05
C ASP A 7 -27.10 -50.81 31.58
N GLN A 8 -28.06 -50.23 30.86
CA GLN A 8 -28.45 -50.49 29.50
C GLN A 8 -27.42 -50.00 28.47
N VAL A 9 -27.22 -50.88 27.50
CA VAL A 9 -26.73 -50.62 26.15
C VAL A 9 -27.82 -49.87 25.36
N GLY A 10 -27.43 -48.82 24.63
CA GLY A 10 -28.24 -48.16 23.61
C GLY A 10 -27.32 -47.60 22.53
N THR A 11 -27.14 -48.34 21.45
CA THR A 11 -26.30 -48.00 20.29
C THR A 11 -27.06 -47.23 19.20
N THR A 12 -26.28 -46.48 18.41
CA THR A 12 -26.53 -45.94 17.04
C THR A 12 -27.17 -44.54 16.98
N SER A 13 -26.76 -43.59 16.14
CA SER A 13 -25.84 -43.52 15.00
C SER A 13 -25.47 -42.04 14.76
N THR A 14 -24.24 -41.72 14.35
CA THR A 14 -23.90 -41.00 13.08
C THR A 14 -22.47 -40.44 13.08
N ALA A 15 -21.73 -40.82 12.03
CA ALA A 15 -20.76 -40.01 11.28
C ALA A 15 -19.66 -39.27 12.04
N GLN A 16 -18.54 -39.95 12.30
CA GLN A 16 -17.26 -39.26 12.55
C GLN A 16 -16.08 -40.16 12.20
N ASP A 17 -15.89 -40.47 10.91
CA ASP A 17 -14.68 -41.12 10.40
C ASP A 17 -14.32 -40.54 9.03
N HIS A 18 -13.70 -39.35 9.04
CA HIS A 18 -12.77 -38.87 8.02
C HIS A 18 -12.01 -37.65 8.58
N ALA A 19 -11.29 -37.85 9.70
CA ALA A 19 -10.38 -36.85 10.24
C ALA A 19 -9.21 -37.52 10.98
N SER A 20 -8.43 -38.35 10.28
CA SER A 20 -7.14 -38.80 10.80
C SER A 20 -6.22 -39.30 9.68
N SER A 21 -5.63 -38.35 8.95
CA SER A 21 -4.34 -38.55 8.25
C SER A 21 -3.86 -37.23 7.64
N ALA A 22 -3.48 -36.26 8.48
CA ALA A 22 -2.70 -35.09 8.06
C ALA A 22 -1.96 -34.40 9.23
N ALA A 23 -1.74 -35.09 10.34
CA ALA A 23 -1.07 -34.54 11.52
C ALA A 23 0.36 -35.07 11.64
N ALA A 24 1.22 -34.72 10.68
CA ALA A 24 2.68 -34.81 10.81
C ALA A 24 3.40 -33.98 9.73
N ALA A 25 3.02 -32.71 9.55
CA ALA A 25 3.89 -31.72 8.92
C ALA A 25 4.37 -30.80 10.03
N GLY A 26 5.66 -30.86 10.34
CA GLY A 26 6.28 -30.05 11.39
C GLY A 26 5.92 -28.58 11.19
N LYS A 27 5.38 -27.95 12.24
CA LYS A 27 5.26 -26.50 12.31
C LYS A 27 6.67 -25.93 12.23
N SER A 28 7.08 -25.49 11.04
CA SER A 28 8.18 -24.54 10.90
C SER A 28 7.83 -23.35 11.80
N LEU A 29 8.69 -23.05 12.76
CA LEU A 29 8.60 -21.82 13.54
C LEU A 29 8.69 -20.67 12.52
N ALA A 30 7.54 -20.07 12.21
CA ALA A 30 7.49 -18.86 11.41
C ALA A 30 8.18 -17.76 12.20
N ILE A 31 9.46 -17.55 11.93
CA ILE A 31 10.21 -16.40 12.43
C ILE A 31 9.67 -15.19 11.68
N ASP A 32 9.09 -14.26 12.42
CA ASP A 32 8.71 -12.93 11.93
C ASP A 32 9.95 -12.29 11.25
N PRO A 33 9.94 -12.06 9.91
CA PRO A 33 11.09 -11.56 9.20
C PRO A 33 11.35 -10.09 9.59
N ARG A 34 12.21 -9.89 10.58
CA ARG A 34 12.55 -8.55 11.07
C ARG A 34 13.73 -7.97 10.31
N ASN A 35 13.64 -6.68 10.02
CA ASN A 35 14.81 -5.90 9.63
C ASN A 35 15.86 -5.99 10.73
N ASP A 36 17.08 -6.35 10.37
CA ASP A 36 18.22 -6.40 11.27
C ASP A 36 19.39 -5.64 10.67
N ALA A 37 20.12 -4.92 11.51
CA ALA A 37 21.36 -4.27 11.16
C ALA A 37 22.36 -4.57 12.27
N LYS A 38 23.53 -5.10 11.89
CA LYS A 38 24.59 -5.44 12.82
C LYS A 38 25.86 -4.70 12.45
N PRO A 39 26.53 -4.01 13.39
CA PRO A 39 27.86 -3.48 13.17
C PRO A 39 28.78 -4.56 12.63
N CYS A 40 29.57 -4.21 11.63
CA CYS A 40 30.57 -5.09 11.05
C CYS A 40 31.80 -4.30 10.63
N TRP A 41 32.87 -5.03 10.31
CA TRP A 41 34.09 -4.50 9.73
C TRP A 41 34.32 -5.17 8.38
N LEU A 42 34.54 -4.35 7.35
CA LEU A 42 34.94 -4.79 6.03
C LEU A 42 36.47 -4.80 5.97
N LEU A 43 37.05 -5.95 5.65
CA LEU A 43 38.49 -6.10 5.49
C LEU A 43 38.87 -6.19 4.02
N SER A 44 40.09 -5.77 3.70
CA SER A 44 40.56 -5.72 2.31
C SER A 44 40.85 -7.09 1.70
N ARG A 45 41.41 -8.03 2.48
CA ARG A 45 41.83 -9.36 1.99
C ARG A 45 41.74 -10.43 3.07
N ASP A 46 42.52 -10.26 4.13
CA ASP A 46 42.72 -11.25 5.18
C ASP A 46 42.31 -10.69 6.55
N LEU A 47 42.16 -11.58 7.53
CA LEU A 47 41.70 -11.19 8.87
C LEU A 47 42.69 -10.25 9.57
N ASP A 48 43.99 -10.36 9.26
CA ASP A 48 45.07 -9.47 9.71
C ASP A 48 45.23 -8.21 8.85
N GLY A 49 44.54 -8.17 7.72
CA GLY A 49 44.62 -7.09 6.75
C GLY A 49 43.94 -5.79 7.22
N PRO A 50 44.16 -4.68 6.49
CA PRO A 50 43.54 -3.39 6.77
C PRO A 50 42.01 -3.46 6.87
N ILE A 51 41.46 -2.71 7.84
CA ILE A 51 40.02 -2.49 7.98
C ILE A 51 39.65 -1.31 7.09
N VAL A 52 38.83 -1.57 6.07
CA VAL A 52 38.40 -0.57 5.09
C VAL A 52 37.22 0.25 5.63
N ALA A 53 36.30 -0.39 6.36
CA ALA A 53 35.15 0.25 6.98
C ALA A 53 34.74 -0.48 8.26
N GLY A 54 34.19 0.23 9.24
CA GLY A 54 33.78 -0.26 10.55
C GLY A 54 33.95 0.80 11.66
N SER A 55 33.56 0.49 12.89
CA SER A 55 33.51 1.45 14.01
C SER A 55 34.86 2.04 14.45
N SER A 56 35.97 1.54 13.91
CA SER A 56 37.34 2.06 14.11
C SER A 56 37.85 2.92 12.95
N THR A 57 36.98 3.21 11.97
CA THR A 57 37.30 3.99 10.77
C THR A 57 36.31 5.15 10.60
N LYS A 58 36.58 6.07 9.68
CA LYS A 58 35.65 7.15 9.33
C LYS A 58 34.41 6.67 8.56
N ILE A 59 34.42 5.44 8.04
CA ILE A 59 33.30 4.85 7.29
C ILE A 59 32.67 3.77 8.16
N GLU A 60 31.47 4.00 8.68
CA GLU A 60 30.80 2.92 9.41
C GLU A 60 30.33 1.83 8.44
N ALA A 61 30.35 0.58 8.90
CA ALA A 61 29.85 -0.55 8.13
C ALA A 61 28.84 -1.37 8.95
N LYS A 62 27.72 -1.71 8.32
CA LYS A 62 26.67 -2.55 8.90
C LYS A 62 26.28 -3.66 7.94
N LEU A 63 26.25 -4.90 8.43
CA LEU A 63 25.57 -6.00 7.76
C LEU A 63 24.07 -5.78 7.94
N VAL A 64 23.35 -5.64 6.84
CA VAL A 64 21.91 -5.36 6.84
C VAL A 64 21.12 -6.52 6.25
N ILE A 65 20.03 -6.84 6.91
CA ILE A 65 19.02 -7.81 6.46
C ILE A 65 17.71 -7.08 6.50
N ILE A 66 17.15 -6.81 5.33
CA ILE A 66 15.83 -6.18 5.20
C ILE A 66 14.86 -7.27 4.80
N ALA A 67 13.82 -7.46 5.60
CA ALA A 67 12.83 -8.51 5.39
C ALA A 67 11.38 -8.01 5.50
N ALA A 68 11.17 -6.78 6.00
CA ALA A 68 9.85 -6.17 6.09
C ALA A 68 9.34 -5.66 4.73
N LYS A 69 8.05 -5.87 4.48
CA LYS A 69 7.31 -5.28 3.35
C LYS A 69 7.18 -3.75 3.53
N PRO A 70 7.05 -2.96 2.45
CA PRO A 70 6.83 -3.34 1.06
C PRO A 70 8.12 -3.27 0.22
N ARG A 71 9.27 -3.64 0.80
CA ARG A 71 10.55 -3.64 0.07
C ARG A 71 10.94 -5.06 -0.30
N THR A 72 11.61 -5.23 -1.43
CA THR A 72 12.19 -6.53 -1.78
C THR A 72 13.19 -6.91 -0.69
N PRO A 73 12.99 -8.06 -0.02
CA PRO A 73 13.92 -8.48 1.02
C PRO A 73 15.33 -8.68 0.46
N PHE A 74 16.35 -8.25 1.20
CA PHE A 74 17.74 -8.39 0.78
C PHE A 74 18.69 -8.53 1.97
N VAL A 75 19.84 -9.15 1.71
CA VAL A 75 21.02 -9.12 2.56
C VAL A 75 22.08 -8.27 1.86
N GLY A 76 22.86 -7.51 2.62
CA GLY A 76 23.90 -6.69 2.04
C GLY A 76 24.75 -5.95 3.06
N LEU A 77 25.61 -5.08 2.56
CA LEU A 77 26.47 -4.20 3.34
C LEU A 77 25.97 -2.77 3.20
N ARG A 78 25.86 -2.04 4.31
CA ARG A 78 25.65 -0.59 4.32
C ARG A 78 26.92 0.10 4.78
N LEU A 79 27.39 1.03 3.98
CA LEU A 79 28.49 1.94 4.29
C LEU A 79 27.90 3.31 4.60
N GLU A 80 28.31 3.91 5.70
CA GLU A 80 27.84 5.22 6.14
C GLU A 80 29.02 6.19 6.23
N PHE A 81 28.94 7.27 5.47
CA PHE A 81 29.93 8.33 5.42
C PHE A 81 29.40 9.54 6.18
N PRO A 82 30.18 10.15 7.09
CA PRO A 82 29.74 11.34 7.80
C PRO A 82 29.51 12.50 6.83
N LEU A 83 28.46 13.29 7.08
CA LEU A 83 28.16 14.51 6.32
C LEU A 83 28.58 15.79 7.04
N GLY A 84 28.94 15.70 8.32
CA GLY A 84 29.28 16.85 9.14
C GLY A 84 30.58 16.66 9.90
N ASP A 85 30.77 17.51 10.90
CA ASP A 85 31.89 17.44 11.83
C ASP A 85 31.83 16.18 12.73
N SER A 86 32.80 16.05 13.63
CA SER A 86 32.84 14.92 14.57
C SER A 86 31.65 14.84 15.54
N ASN A 87 30.86 15.90 15.66
CA ASN A 87 29.63 15.93 16.47
C ASN A 87 28.39 15.60 15.63
N GLY A 88 28.56 15.39 14.32
CA GLY A 88 27.49 15.14 13.37
C GLY A 88 26.75 16.41 12.94
N GLU A 89 27.32 17.60 13.15
CA GLU A 89 26.70 18.86 12.74
C GLU A 89 27.14 19.23 11.31
N GLN A 90 26.18 19.64 10.48
CA GLN A 90 26.39 20.00 9.07
C GLN A 90 26.50 21.53 8.86
N LEU A 91 26.97 22.27 9.87
CA LEU A 91 27.01 23.73 9.82
C LEU A 91 27.93 24.23 8.70
N ASP A 92 29.10 23.62 8.51
CA ASP A 92 30.04 24.01 7.46
C ASP A 92 29.45 23.79 6.06
N ASN A 93 28.67 22.72 5.87
CA ASN A 93 27.95 22.47 4.62
C ASN A 93 26.86 23.52 4.36
N GLU A 94 26.11 23.93 5.39
CA GLU A 94 25.11 24.99 5.29
C GLU A 94 25.77 26.32 4.91
N VAL A 95 26.85 26.70 5.59
CA VAL A 95 27.62 27.93 5.33
C VAL A 95 28.21 27.94 3.91
N ALA A 96 28.68 26.79 3.42
CA ALA A 96 29.18 26.65 2.06
C ALA A 96 28.09 26.56 0.98
N GLY A 97 26.81 26.54 1.35
CA GLY A 97 25.67 26.53 0.43
C GLY A 97 25.22 25.14 -0.05
N PHE A 98 25.72 24.06 0.55
CA PHE A 98 25.26 22.68 0.28
C PHE A 98 24.01 22.29 1.08
N GLY A 99 23.74 23.03 2.17
CA GLY A 99 22.58 22.82 3.03
C GLY A 99 22.72 21.64 3.99
N VAL A 100 21.70 21.43 4.83
CA VAL A 100 21.57 20.24 5.69
C VAL A 100 20.76 19.12 5.02
N ARG A 101 21.29 17.89 5.00
CA ARG A 101 20.54 16.72 4.53
C ARG A 101 19.51 16.28 5.56
N HIS A 102 18.32 15.94 5.09
CA HIS A 102 17.23 15.43 5.93
C HIS A 102 16.80 14.02 5.48
N GLN A 103 16.19 13.27 6.40
CA GLN A 103 15.53 12.00 6.12
C GLN A 103 14.19 11.93 6.85
N ALA A 104 13.29 11.07 6.35
CA ALA A 104 12.04 10.78 7.02
C ALA A 104 12.28 9.98 8.31
N ASP A 105 11.60 10.36 9.40
CA ASP A 105 11.65 9.66 10.68
C ASP A 105 10.60 8.56 10.73
N PHE A 106 11.01 7.35 10.37
CA PHE A 106 10.17 6.14 10.37
C PHE A 106 9.85 5.62 11.78
N LYS A 107 10.32 6.25 12.87
CA LYS A 107 9.92 5.88 14.25
C LYS A 107 8.51 6.35 14.59
N TYR A 108 7.99 7.32 13.87
CA TYR A 108 6.65 7.86 14.07
C TYR A 108 5.67 7.23 13.10
N ASN A 109 4.55 6.71 13.62
CA ASN A 109 3.40 6.30 12.81
C ASN A 109 2.56 7.53 12.41
N ALA A 110 3.17 8.51 11.75
CA ALA A 110 2.52 9.72 11.26
C ALA A 110 2.68 9.84 9.74
N HIS A 111 1.64 10.35 9.07
CA HIS A 111 1.68 10.63 7.63
C HIS A 111 1.20 12.07 7.37
N PRO A 112 2.03 12.93 6.71
CA PRO A 112 3.40 12.65 6.24
C PRO A 112 4.37 12.41 7.40
N LEU A 113 5.45 11.66 7.14
CA LEU A 113 6.48 11.40 8.13
C LEU A 113 7.24 12.69 8.47
N PRO A 114 7.59 12.94 9.75
CA PRO A 114 8.47 14.04 10.12
C PRO A 114 9.83 13.94 9.42
N LEU A 115 10.43 15.09 9.09
CA LEU A 115 11.79 15.14 8.57
C LEU A 115 12.75 15.47 9.72
N ILE A 116 13.84 14.72 9.82
CA ILE A 116 14.93 14.93 10.77
C ILE A 116 16.25 15.11 10.04
N PRO A 117 17.23 15.84 10.60
CA PRO A 117 18.58 15.90 10.06
C PRO A 117 19.16 14.48 9.89
N ASN A 118 19.78 14.25 8.75
CA ASN A 118 20.50 13.03 8.44
C ASN A 118 21.98 13.36 8.32
N ASN A 119 22.77 12.86 9.27
CA ASN A 119 24.18 13.19 9.39
C ASN A 119 25.10 12.21 8.66
N VAL A 120 24.52 11.26 7.93
CA VAL A 120 25.27 10.27 7.14
C VAL A 120 24.79 10.20 5.70
N HIS A 121 25.72 9.95 4.80
CA HIS A 121 25.46 9.49 3.45
C HIS A 121 25.58 7.97 3.40
N GLU A 122 24.50 7.30 3.03
CA GLU A 122 24.46 5.84 2.97
C GLU A 122 24.68 5.32 1.54
N ILE A 123 25.66 4.43 1.38
CA ILE A 123 25.83 3.57 0.20
C ILE A 123 25.51 2.14 0.62
N THR A 124 24.54 1.50 -0.03
CA THR A 124 24.13 0.12 0.27
C THR A 124 24.50 -0.80 -0.88
N LEU A 125 25.28 -1.84 -0.59
CA LEU A 125 25.64 -2.93 -1.49
C LEU A 125 24.70 -4.09 -1.21
N ARG A 126 23.70 -4.31 -2.07
CA ARG A 126 22.79 -5.45 -1.94
C ARG A 126 23.39 -6.66 -2.62
N PHE A 127 23.51 -7.76 -1.90
CA PHE A 127 23.92 -9.03 -2.49
C PHE A 127 22.78 -9.57 -3.38
N PRO A 128 23.12 -10.19 -4.52
CA PRO A 128 22.14 -10.76 -5.44
C PRO A 128 21.44 -11.92 -4.74
N ARG A 129 20.12 -11.78 -4.55
CA ARG A 129 19.28 -12.75 -3.86
C ARG A 129 19.50 -14.17 -4.42
N ASP A 130 19.69 -15.13 -3.52
CA ASP A 130 19.89 -16.56 -3.81
C ASP A 130 21.09 -16.86 -4.74
N ARG A 131 21.97 -15.89 -4.98
CA ARG A 131 23.12 -15.97 -5.91
C ARG A 131 24.44 -15.55 -5.26
N PHE A 132 24.57 -15.86 -3.98
CA PHE A 132 25.80 -15.75 -3.22
C PHE A 132 25.91 -16.92 -2.24
N THR A 133 27.13 -17.25 -1.85
CA THR A 133 27.44 -18.19 -0.78
C THR A 133 28.11 -17.45 0.36
N TYR A 134 28.08 -18.05 1.55
CA TYR A 134 28.90 -17.62 2.66
C TYR A 134 29.62 -18.83 3.25
N ASP A 135 30.87 -18.63 3.58
CA ASP A 135 31.76 -19.60 4.19
C ASP A 135 32.55 -18.97 5.33
N ASP A 136 33.44 -19.76 5.93
CA ASP A 136 34.36 -19.33 6.98
C ASP A 136 33.70 -18.65 8.18
N LEU A 137 32.48 -19.08 8.53
CA LEU A 137 31.84 -18.68 9.78
C LEU A 137 32.63 -19.23 10.97
N GLN A 138 33.55 -18.41 11.49
CA GLN A 138 34.43 -18.76 12.59
C GLN A 138 34.46 -17.62 13.62
N PRO A 139 34.62 -17.93 14.91
CA PRO A 139 34.93 -16.91 15.90
C PRO A 139 36.21 -16.18 15.52
N VAL A 140 36.26 -14.86 15.74
CA VAL A 140 37.50 -14.10 15.56
C VAL A 140 38.56 -14.59 16.56
N PRO A 141 39.78 -14.94 16.12
CA PRO A 141 40.88 -15.33 17.00
C PRO A 141 41.14 -14.29 18.09
N GLU A 142 41.37 -14.74 19.33
CA GLU A 142 41.53 -13.88 20.52
C GLU A 142 42.62 -12.81 20.36
N ASP A 143 43.72 -13.16 19.70
CA ASP A 143 44.83 -12.28 19.40
C ASP A 143 44.46 -11.13 18.46
N LEU A 144 43.38 -11.25 17.67
CA LEU A 144 42.90 -10.23 16.74
C LEU A 144 41.68 -9.46 17.24
N ARG A 145 41.03 -9.91 18.32
CA ARG A 145 39.80 -9.28 18.84
C ARG A 145 40.01 -7.81 19.23
N HIS A 146 41.21 -7.44 19.66
CA HIS A 146 41.55 -6.07 20.04
C HIS A 146 41.41 -5.05 18.89
N ARG A 147 41.38 -5.50 17.63
CA ARG A 147 41.24 -4.65 16.44
C ARG A 147 39.80 -4.20 16.19
N PHE A 148 38.84 -4.89 16.78
CA PHE A 148 37.40 -4.68 16.55
C PHE A 148 36.76 -4.18 17.84
N VAL A 149 36.45 -2.87 17.88
CA VAL A 149 35.92 -2.21 19.08
C VAL A 149 34.48 -2.65 19.36
N THR A 150 34.32 -3.78 20.06
CA THR A 150 33.04 -4.27 20.57
C THR A 150 33.22 -5.17 21.79
N SER A 151 32.21 -5.21 22.66
CA SER A 151 32.15 -6.07 23.85
C SER A 151 31.47 -7.42 23.61
N GLY A 152 31.02 -7.69 22.37
CA GLY A 152 30.22 -8.87 22.01
C GLY A 152 30.98 -10.02 21.35
N HIS A 153 30.20 -11.03 20.95
CA HIS A 153 30.69 -12.09 20.08
C HIS A 153 31.02 -11.53 18.70
N LEU A 154 32.17 -11.94 18.17
CA LEU A 154 32.66 -11.58 16.85
C LEU A 154 32.77 -12.83 16.00
N THR A 155 32.18 -12.79 14.82
CA THR A 155 32.24 -13.88 13.85
C THR A 155 32.77 -13.34 12.54
N THR A 156 33.80 -14.00 12.00
CA THR A 156 34.28 -13.81 10.64
C THR A 156 33.29 -14.45 9.68
N ALA A 157 32.98 -13.79 8.57
CA ALA A 157 32.16 -14.32 7.50
C ALA A 157 32.77 -13.88 6.17
N ARG A 158 32.97 -14.84 5.28
CA ARG A 158 33.35 -14.57 3.90
C ARG A 158 32.11 -14.75 3.04
N VAL A 159 31.76 -13.70 2.31
CA VAL A 159 30.59 -13.69 1.42
C VAL A 159 31.09 -13.63 0.00
N LYS A 160 30.72 -14.61 -0.82
CA LYS A 160 31.16 -14.74 -2.20
C LYS A 160 29.97 -14.75 -3.14
N LEU A 161 29.99 -13.87 -4.12
CA LEU A 161 28.98 -13.84 -5.17
C LEU A 161 29.23 -14.97 -6.17
N ASN A 162 28.16 -15.49 -6.78
CA ASN A 162 28.30 -16.46 -7.85
C ASN A 162 29.01 -15.84 -9.07
N GLU A 163 29.59 -16.68 -9.93
CA GLU A 163 30.32 -16.22 -11.12
C GLU A 163 29.43 -15.34 -12.02
N GLY A 164 29.96 -14.19 -12.43
CA GLY A 164 29.25 -13.21 -13.28
C GLY A 164 28.25 -12.32 -12.53
N GLU A 165 27.99 -12.58 -11.26
CA GLU A 165 27.09 -11.75 -10.45
C GLU A 165 27.80 -10.53 -9.86
N ASN A 166 27.04 -9.47 -9.62
CA ASN A 166 27.53 -8.22 -9.04
C ASN A 166 26.58 -7.75 -7.93
N VAL A 167 27.12 -6.99 -6.98
CA VAL A 167 26.27 -6.30 -6.00
C VAL A 167 25.44 -5.22 -6.70
N ARG A 168 24.23 -5.02 -6.21
CA ARG A 168 23.43 -3.86 -6.59
C ARG A 168 23.77 -2.71 -5.65
N VAL A 169 24.35 -1.64 -6.21
CA VAL A 169 24.75 -0.44 -5.46
C VAL A 169 23.61 0.55 -5.41
N LEU A 170 23.23 0.98 -4.20
CA LEU A 170 22.25 2.04 -3.95
C LEU A 170 22.89 3.19 -3.20
N GLY A 171 22.38 4.40 -3.43
CA GLY A 171 22.93 5.63 -2.85
C GLY A 171 24.05 6.25 -3.69
N TRP A 172 24.64 5.47 -4.61
CA TRP A 172 25.59 5.97 -5.60
C TRP A 172 25.00 7.10 -6.45
N GLY A 173 25.78 8.16 -6.68
CA GLY A 173 25.38 9.31 -7.49
C GLY A 173 24.45 10.31 -6.78
N LYS A 174 24.05 10.05 -5.52
CA LYS A 174 23.48 11.12 -4.69
C LYS A 174 24.58 12.16 -4.44
N PRO A 175 24.32 13.47 -4.59
CA PRO A 175 25.31 14.50 -4.29
C PRO A 175 25.89 14.30 -2.89
N PHE A 176 27.19 14.52 -2.73
CA PHE A 176 27.88 14.41 -1.45
C PHE A 176 28.69 15.69 -1.20
N ALA A 177 28.64 16.16 0.04
CA ALA A 177 29.46 17.27 0.52
C ALA A 177 29.73 17.04 2.01
N ASN A 178 30.99 17.14 2.40
CA ASN A 178 31.46 17.23 3.77
C ASN A 178 32.63 18.23 3.81
N GLN A 179 32.29 19.49 4.09
CA GLN A 179 33.29 20.57 4.17
C GLN A 179 34.20 20.46 5.39
N SER A 180 33.79 19.72 6.42
CA SER A 180 34.55 19.53 7.65
C SER A 180 35.62 18.43 7.52
N ASP A 181 35.52 17.54 6.53
CA ASP A 181 36.44 16.43 6.32
C ASP A 181 36.79 16.24 4.83
N SER A 182 37.88 16.88 4.40
CA SER A 182 38.37 16.81 3.02
C SER A 182 38.81 15.41 2.59
N GLU A 183 39.13 14.52 3.53
CA GLU A 183 39.54 13.15 3.21
C GLU A 183 38.32 12.32 2.80
N VAL A 184 37.25 12.39 3.58
CA VAL A 184 35.96 11.72 3.27
C VAL A 184 35.36 12.30 1.99
N GLU A 185 35.42 13.63 1.82
CA GLU A 185 35.02 14.31 0.59
C GLU A 185 35.70 13.71 -0.64
N ALA A 186 37.03 13.53 -0.59
CA ALA A 186 37.80 13.02 -1.70
C ALA A 186 37.59 11.51 -1.97
N TRP A 187 37.25 10.71 -0.95
CA TRP A 187 36.88 9.31 -1.15
C TRP A 187 35.60 9.16 -1.95
N VAL A 188 34.58 9.97 -1.66
CA VAL A 188 33.25 9.87 -2.29
C VAL A 188 33.20 10.58 -3.64
N ASN A 189 33.72 11.81 -3.74
CA ASN A 189 33.60 12.63 -4.94
C ASN A 189 34.74 12.40 -5.94
N ASP A 190 35.97 12.18 -5.47
CA ASP A 190 37.17 12.08 -6.33
C ASP A 190 37.70 10.65 -6.48
N ASN A 191 37.03 9.66 -5.86
CA ASN A 191 37.44 8.26 -5.80
C ASN A 191 38.91 8.08 -5.35
N LYS A 192 39.35 8.89 -4.37
CA LYS A 192 40.66 8.70 -3.74
C LYS A 192 40.71 7.38 -2.96
N PRO A 193 41.90 6.78 -2.80
CA PRO A 193 42.05 5.59 -1.96
C PRO A 193 41.61 5.86 -0.52
N ILE A 194 40.82 4.95 0.03
CA ILE A 194 40.36 4.94 1.43
C ILE A 194 41.48 4.42 2.32
N ILE A 195 42.05 3.27 1.94
CA ILE A 195 43.19 2.66 2.61
C ILE A 195 44.01 1.89 1.59
N ASP A 196 45.34 2.00 1.69
CA ASP A 196 46.27 1.54 0.67
C ASP A 196 45.85 2.05 -0.73
N ASP A 197 45.67 1.16 -1.70
CA ASP A 197 45.18 1.47 -3.06
C ASP A 197 43.69 1.17 -3.24
N ILE A 198 42.94 0.92 -2.16
CA ILE A 198 41.52 0.52 -2.25
C ILE A 198 40.65 1.76 -2.29
N THR A 199 39.95 1.94 -3.40
CA THR A 199 38.97 3.02 -3.58
C THR A 199 37.56 2.57 -3.24
N LEU A 200 36.64 3.52 -3.09
CA LEU A 200 35.23 3.23 -2.95
C LEU A 200 34.69 2.44 -4.16
N LEU A 201 35.14 2.78 -5.37
CA LEU A 201 34.78 2.05 -6.59
C LEU A 201 35.22 0.58 -6.54
N ASP A 202 36.40 0.29 -6.01
CA ASP A 202 36.87 -1.10 -5.86
C ASP A 202 35.98 -1.89 -4.92
N ILE A 203 35.59 -1.31 -3.78
CA ILE A 203 34.65 -1.93 -2.83
C ILE A 203 33.31 -2.27 -3.52
N THR A 204 32.77 -1.36 -4.33
CA THR A 204 31.50 -1.60 -5.04
C THR A 204 31.58 -2.65 -6.13
N ARG A 205 32.79 -2.99 -6.60
CA ARG A 205 33.05 -3.98 -7.65
C ARG A 205 33.51 -5.33 -7.11
N GLN A 206 33.69 -5.45 -5.80
CA GLN A 206 34.06 -6.71 -5.17
C GLN A 206 32.97 -7.78 -5.39
N THR A 207 33.44 -8.99 -5.68
CA THR A 207 32.62 -10.21 -5.73
C THR A 207 32.85 -11.10 -4.50
N GLU A 208 33.78 -10.73 -3.64
CA GLU A 208 34.10 -11.43 -2.40
C GLU A 208 34.31 -10.39 -1.30
N PHE A 209 33.63 -10.58 -0.16
CA PHE A 209 33.64 -9.66 0.97
C PHE A 209 34.07 -10.43 2.22
N LEU A 210 35.18 -10.01 2.84
CA LEU A 210 35.57 -10.49 4.15
C LEU A 210 35.02 -9.56 5.23
N LEU A 211 34.13 -10.11 6.05
CA LEU A 211 33.43 -9.37 7.10
C LEU A 211 33.79 -9.94 8.47
N VAL A 212 33.96 -9.06 9.44
CA VAL A 212 33.84 -9.41 10.87
C VAL A 212 32.55 -8.80 11.38
N VAL A 213 31.67 -9.59 11.97
CA VAL A 213 30.33 -9.15 12.37
C VAL A 213 30.17 -9.29 13.88
N ALA A 214 29.63 -8.26 14.53
CA ALA A 214 29.27 -8.29 15.94
C ALA A 214 28.00 -9.14 16.18
N ASN A 215 28.16 -10.46 16.04
CA ASN A 215 27.11 -11.46 16.22
C ASN A 215 27.72 -12.83 16.55
N GLU A 216 26.94 -13.70 17.19
CA GLU A 216 27.31 -15.09 17.44
C GLU A 216 27.32 -15.91 16.14
N GLN A 217 28.25 -16.87 16.03
CA GLN A 217 28.46 -17.68 14.83
C GLN A 217 27.17 -18.39 14.38
N LYS A 218 26.48 -19.06 15.30
CA LYS A 218 25.23 -19.79 15.01
C LYS A 218 24.11 -18.84 14.55
N SER A 219 23.97 -17.70 15.23
CA SER A 219 22.99 -16.66 14.90
C SER A 219 23.28 -16.03 13.52
N LEU A 220 24.55 -15.76 13.22
CA LEU A 220 24.96 -15.24 11.92
C LEU A 220 24.73 -16.25 10.80
N GLY A 221 25.03 -17.53 11.04
CA GLY A 221 24.75 -18.61 10.08
C GLY A 221 23.26 -18.74 9.75
N VAL A 222 22.38 -18.62 10.74
CA VAL A 222 20.92 -18.58 10.52
C VAL A 222 20.49 -17.38 9.66
N LYS A 223 21.11 -16.23 9.90
CA LYS A 223 20.80 -14.96 9.22
C LYS A 223 21.31 -14.89 7.78
N LEU A 224 22.54 -15.35 7.54
CA LEU A 224 23.14 -15.42 6.20
C LEU A 224 22.64 -16.63 5.40
N GLY A 225 22.29 -17.72 6.10
CA GLY A 225 21.77 -18.99 5.58
C GLY A 225 20.43 -18.95 4.88
N GLY A 226 19.89 -17.76 4.62
CA GLY A 226 18.68 -17.63 3.83
C GLY A 226 17.51 -18.43 4.41
N LEU A 227 17.37 -18.49 5.74
CA LEU A 227 16.10 -18.92 6.32
C LEU A 227 15.05 -17.88 5.96
N SER A 228 14.43 -18.11 4.79
CA SER A 228 13.33 -17.38 4.16
C SER A 228 13.48 -15.86 4.24
N LEU A 229 14.36 -15.27 3.42
CA LEU A 229 13.98 -13.95 2.90
C LEU A 229 12.57 -14.14 2.31
N PRO A 230 11.56 -13.37 2.74
CA PRO A 230 10.22 -13.50 2.19
C PRO A 230 10.27 -13.43 0.67
N PRO A 231 9.27 -13.96 -0.06
CA PRO A 231 9.20 -13.81 -1.51
C PRO A 231 9.49 -12.37 -1.93
N ALA A 232 10.08 -12.20 -3.11
CA ALA A 232 10.29 -10.87 -3.66
C ALA A 232 8.98 -10.08 -3.58
N PHE A 233 9.07 -8.83 -3.14
CA PHE A 233 7.87 -8.01 -3.01
C PHE A 233 7.30 -7.76 -4.41
N ASP A 234 6.00 -7.98 -4.54
CA ASP A 234 5.25 -7.72 -5.76
C ASP A 234 3.96 -6.99 -5.36
N TYR A 235 3.60 -5.99 -6.15
CA TYR A 235 2.33 -5.28 -6.00
C TYR A 235 1.15 -6.09 -6.55
N GLY A 236 1.40 -7.13 -7.36
CA GLY A 236 0.37 -8.05 -7.87
C GLY A 236 -0.35 -7.57 -9.14
N TYR A 237 0.02 -6.40 -9.68
CA TYR A 237 -0.59 -5.82 -10.89
C TYR A 237 0.19 -6.11 -12.18
N GLY A 238 1.31 -6.83 -12.08
CA GLY A 238 2.18 -7.11 -13.20
C GLY A 238 2.83 -5.85 -13.80
N LYS A 239 3.28 -5.95 -15.05
CA LYS A 239 3.90 -4.81 -15.75
C LYS A 239 2.84 -3.81 -16.20
N PRO A 240 3.15 -2.50 -16.24
CA PRO A 240 2.24 -1.50 -16.79
C PRO A 240 1.80 -1.86 -18.21
N LYS A 241 0.49 -1.80 -18.45
CA LYS A 241 -0.15 -2.06 -19.74
C LYS A 241 -0.88 -0.81 -20.23
N PRO A 242 -1.19 -0.70 -21.54
CA PRO A 242 -2.19 0.25 -22.02
C PRO A 242 -3.52 0.08 -21.29
N TRP A 243 -4.31 1.15 -21.21
CA TRP A 243 -5.62 1.10 -20.56
C TRP A 243 -6.58 0.15 -21.29
N ASP A 244 -7.06 -0.85 -20.56
CA ASP A 244 -8.14 -1.75 -20.96
C ASP A 244 -9.08 -1.92 -19.75
N GLY A 245 -10.34 -1.52 -19.91
CA GLY A 245 -11.28 -1.48 -18.78
C GLY A 245 -11.58 -2.86 -18.20
N ASP A 246 -11.63 -3.89 -19.03
CA ASP A 246 -12.00 -5.24 -18.61
C ASP A 246 -10.81 -5.92 -17.92
N GLU A 247 -9.61 -5.84 -18.52
CA GLU A 247 -8.39 -6.39 -17.90
C GLU A 247 -8.09 -5.73 -16.55
N TYR A 248 -8.24 -4.41 -16.44
CA TYR A 248 -8.03 -3.70 -15.18
C TYR A 248 -9.09 -4.04 -14.13
N THR A 249 -10.33 -4.33 -14.55
CA THR A 249 -11.39 -4.77 -13.63
C THR A 249 -11.09 -6.17 -13.08
N GLU A 250 -10.63 -7.10 -13.93
CA GLU A 250 -10.20 -8.43 -13.50
C GLU A 250 -9.03 -8.34 -12.52
N LEU A 251 -7.96 -7.61 -12.88
CA LEU A 251 -6.79 -7.38 -12.03
C LEU A 251 -7.16 -6.74 -10.68
N TRP A 252 -8.08 -5.78 -10.70
CA TRP A 252 -8.59 -5.15 -9.49
C TRP A 252 -9.33 -6.17 -8.61
N CYS A 253 -10.16 -7.03 -9.19
CA CYS A 253 -10.90 -8.06 -8.45
C CYS A 253 -9.97 -9.10 -7.82
N GLU A 254 -8.92 -9.52 -8.54
CA GLU A 254 -7.92 -10.48 -8.06
C GLU A 254 -7.07 -9.93 -6.90
N ASN A 255 -6.84 -8.61 -6.87
CA ASN A 255 -5.97 -7.94 -5.89
C ASN A 255 -6.74 -7.18 -4.80
N LEU A 256 -8.06 -7.40 -4.66
CA LEU A 256 -8.85 -6.81 -3.58
C LEU A 256 -8.35 -7.28 -2.21
N SER A 257 -7.77 -6.35 -1.46
CA SER A 257 -7.32 -6.59 -0.09
C SER A 257 -7.80 -5.48 0.85
N SER A 258 -8.10 -5.85 2.10
CA SER A 258 -8.31 -4.89 3.19
C SER A 258 -6.99 -4.29 3.69
N GLU A 259 -5.86 -4.92 3.37
CA GLU A 259 -4.53 -4.44 3.71
C GLU A 259 -4.10 -3.35 2.72
N ARG A 260 -3.55 -2.26 3.27
CA ARG A 260 -2.99 -1.18 2.47
C ARG A 260 -1.50 -1.43 2.28
N PHE A 261 -1.00 -1.10 1.09
CA PHE A 261 0.44 -0.99 0.91
C PHE A 261 0.97 0.16 1.77
N GLU A 262 2.08 -0.11 2.45
CA GLU A 262 2.81 0.92 3.18
C GLU A 262 3.34 2.00 2.22
N PRO A 263 3.40 3.27 2.65
CA PRO A 263 3.94 4.34 1.81
C PRO A 263 5.39 4.06 1.36
N ALA A 264 5.61 4.11 0.05
CA ALA A 264 6.93 3.94 -0.55
C ALA A 264 7.50 5.30 -1.01
N TYR A 265 8.74 5.60 -0.60
CA TYR A 265 9.50 6.79 -1.00
C TYR A 265 10.67 6.46 -1.93
N CYS A 266 10.88 5.16 -2.19
CA CYS A 266 11.91 4.64 -3.08
C CYS A 266 11.42 3.31 -3.65
N PHE A 267 11.74 3.04 -4.91
CA PHE A 267 11.32 1.84 -5.62
C PHE A 267 12.53 1.04 -6.06
N ASP A 268 12.39 -0.29 -6.06
CA ASP A 268 13.48 -1.18 -6.46
C ASP A 268 13.62 -1.20 -7.99
N ASN A 269 12.62 -0.85 -8.77
CA ASN A 269 12.74 -0.72 -10.21
C ASN A 269 11.70 0.29 -10.76
N ILE A 270 11.80 0.60 -12.05
CA ILE A 270 10.88 1.55 -12.69
C ILE A 270 9.46 0.97 -12.82
N ASP A 271 9.32 -0.35 -12.98
CA ASP A 271 8.01 -1.00 -13.09
C ASP A 271 7.23 -0.91 -11.77
N ASP A 272 7.89 -1.07 -10.63
CA ASP A 272 7.32 -0.86 -9.29
C ASP A 272 6.79 0.57 -9.12
N PHE A 273 7.62 1.56 -9.50
CA PHE A 273 7.24 2.96 -9.47
C PHE A 273 6.04 3.23 -10.37
N LEU A 274 6.08 2.76 -11.62
CA LEU A 274 5.00 2.94 -12.59
C LEU A 274 3.72 2.25 -12.11
N THR A 275 3.83 1.08 -11.48
CA THR A 275 2.69 0.36 -10.90
C THR A 275 2.00 1.22 -9.85
N VAL A 276 2.73 1.76 -8.88
CA VAL A 276 2.12 2.65 -7.86
C VAL A 276 1.55 3.92 -8.49
N ALA A 277 2.25 4.53 -9.44
CA ALA A 277 1.83 5.77 -10.09
C ALA A 277 0.58 5.61 -10.96
N THR A 278 0.35 4.42 -11.54
CA THR A 278 -0.75 4.17 -12.49
C THR A 278 -1.92 3.41 -11.88
N GLN A 279 -1.67 2.46 -10.97
CA GLN A 279 -2.73 1.66 -10.37
C GLN A 279 -3.56 2.45 -9.38
N ALA A 280 -2.96 3.37 -8.62
CA ALA A 280 -3.71 4.24 -7.71
C ALA A 280 -4.82 5.04 -8.42
N PRO A 281 -4.53 5.80 -9.50
CA PRO A 281 -5.60 6.50 -10.23
C PRO A 281 -6.53 5.55 -10.99
N ALA A 282 -6.04 4.40 -11.50
CA ALA A 282 -6.89 3.42 -12.18
C ALA A 282 -7.96 2.84 -11.23
N GLN A 283 -7.56 2.39 -10.04
CA GLN A 283 -8.46 1.87 -9.01
C GLN A 283 -9.45 2.91 -8.55
N ASP A 284 -9.00 4.15 -8.39
CA ASP A 284 -9.85 5.27 -8.02
C ASP A 284 -10.97 5.53 -9.06
N VAL A 285 -10.65 5.45 -10.35
CA VAL A 285 -11.64 5.51 -11.45
C VAL A 285 -12.57 4.30 -11.43
N LEU A 286 -12.04 3.08 -11.25
CA LEU A 286 -12.84 1.86 -11.20
C LEU A 286 -13.81 1.85 -10.02
N TRP A 287 -13.40 2.32 -8.83
CA TRP A 287 -14.29 2.47 -7.68
C TRP A 287 -15.43 3.43 -7.95
N VAL A 288 -15.16 4.57 -8.57
CA VAL A 288 -16.21 5.53 -8.96
C VAL A 288 -17.12 4.93 -10.04
N HIS A 289 -16.56 4.22 -11.02
CA HIS A 289 -17.33 3.56 -12.06
C HIS A 289 -18.26 2.48 -11.48
N LYS A 290 -17.73 1.60 -10.63
CA LYS A 290 -18.53 0.59 -9.93
C LYS A 290 -19.64 1.23 -9.11
N ALA A 291 -19.33 2.27 -8.33
CA ALA A 291 -20.34 2.99 -7.56
C ALA A 291 -21.41 3.59 -8.47
N ALA A 292 -21.04 4.15 -9.64
CA ALA A 292 -22.01 4.66 -10.61
C ALA A 292 -22.93 3.55 -11.16
N CYS A 293 -22.40 2.36 -11.42
CA CYS A 293 -23.17 1.19 -11.83
C CYS A 293 -24.13 0.73 -10.73
N ASP A 294 -23.64 0.61 -9.48
CA ASP A 294 -24.44 0.20 -8.33
C ASP A 294 -25.55 1.23 -8.02
N ILE A 295 -25.24 2.53 -8.10
CA ILE A 295 -26.21 3.64 -7.99
C ILE A 295 -27.27 3.55 -9.09
N ARG A 296 -26.86 3.30 -10.34
CA ARG A 296 -27.78 3.19 -11.48
C ARG A 296 -28.74 2.01 -11.33
N GLN A 297 -28.32 0.93 -10.69
CA GLN A 297 -29.18 -0.22 -10.40
C GLN A 297 -30.11 0.01 -9.21
N SER A 298 -29.82 1.00 -8.37
CA SER A 298 -30.65 1.34 -7.21
C SER A 298 -31.93 2.06 -7.65
N ARG A 299 -33.06 1.66 -7.05
CA ARG A 299 -34.37 2.26 -7.30
C ARG A 299 -34.84 3.00 -6.06
N PHE A 300 -35.42 4.17 -6.27
CA PHE A 300 -35.92 5.02 -5.20
C PHE A 300 -37.31 5.52 -5.54
N PRO A 301 -38.21 5.60 -4.56
CA PRO A 301 -39.48 6.30 -4.75
C PRO A 301 -39.20 7.78 -5.01
N ALA A 302 -39.86 8.31 -6.04
CA ALA A 302 -39.74 9.69 -6.44
C ALA A 302 -41.10 10.22 -6.91
N TYR A 303 -41.28 11.53 -6.78
CA TYR A 303 -42.46 12.21 -7.32
C TYR A 303 -42.09 13.57 -7.90
N ALA A 304 -42.93 14.08 -8.78
CA ALA A 304 -42.72 15.34 -9.48
C ALA A 304 -43.56 16.47 -8.88
N VAL A 305 -43.00 17.68 -8.91
CA VAL A 305 -43.65 18.94 -8.55
C VAL A 305 -43.50 19.89 -9.74
N PRO A 306 -44.59 20.31 -10.38
CA PRO A 306 -44.51 21.20 -11.54
C PRO A 306 -43.95 22.57 -11.17
N ASP A 307 -43.12 23.14 -12.04
CA ASP A 307 -42.66 24.53 -11.97
C ASP A 307 -43.71 25.42 -12.65
N PRO A 308 -44.52 26.20 -11.92
CA PRO A 308 -45.62 26.94 -12.50
C PRO A 308 -45.16 28.08 -13.41
N ASP A 309 -43.90 28.51 -13.28
CA ASP A 309 -43.32 29.57 -14.10
C ASP A 309 -42.75 29.03 -15.43
N HIS A 310 -42.58 27.72 -15.55
CA HIS A 310 -41.93 27.08 -16.70
C HIS A 310 -42.66 25.81 -17.13
N ASP A 311 -43.39 25.90 -18.23
CA ASP A 311 -44.12 24.76 -18.79
C ASP A 311 -43.17 23.59 -19.15
N GLY A 312 -43.62 22.37 -18.87
CA GLY A 312 -42.85 21.13 -19.03
C GLY A 312 -41.65 20.97 -18.09
N VAL A 313 -41.45 21.87 -17.11
CA VAL A 313 -40.37 21.77 -16.13
C VAL A 313 -40.89 21.25 -14.80
N TYR A 314 -40.14 20.32 -14.20
CA TYR A 314 -40.50 19.70 -12.93
C TYR A 314 -39.32 19.67 -11.96
N TYR A 315 -39.63 19.85 -10.68
CA TYR A 315 -38.77 19.44 -9.58
C TYR A 315 -39.12 18.00 -9.21
N ILE A 316 -38.14 17.12 -9.29
CA ILE A 316 -38.28 15.72 -8.91
C ILE A 316 -37.67 15.56 -7.52
N VAL A 317 -38.48 15.12 -6.58
CA VAL A 317 -38.06 14.81 -5.21
C VAL A 317 -37.83 13.30 -5.12
N ILE A 318 -36.58 12.90 -4.94
CA ILE A 318 -36.14 11.51 -4.85
C ILE A 318 -35.81 11.20 -3.39
N ARG A 319 -36.50 10.21 -2.80
CA ARG A 319 -36.26 9.80 -1.42
C ARG A 319 -35.09 8.84 -1.36
N LEU A 320 -33.96 9.31 -0.84
CA LEU A 320 -32.77 8.48 -0.65
C LEU A 320 -32.79 7.86 0.76
N PRO A 321 -32.57 6.55 0.92
CA PRO A 321 -32.34 5.97 2.23
C PRO A 321 -31.03 6.48 2.84
N LYS A 322 -30.97 6.56 4.18
CA LYS A 322 -29.76 6.99 4.90
C LYS A 322 -28.55 6.11 4.56
N HIS A 323 -28.73 4.79 4.52
CA HIS A 323 -27.68 3.82 4.21
C HIS A 323 -27.13 4.00 2.78
N PHE A 324 -27.94 4.43 1.81
CA PHE A 324 -27.48 4.71 0.45
C PHE A 324 -26.51 5.89 0.44
N ARG A 325 -26.87 6.99 1.13
CA ARG A 325 -25.99 8.15 1.27
C ARG A 325 -24.69 7.81 1.99
N GLU A 326 -24.74 6.99 3.03
CA GLU A 326 -23.54 6.56 3.77
C GLU A 326 -22.63 5.70 2.88
N ALA A 327 -23.19 4.71 2.18
CA ALA A 327 -22.45 3.80 1.31
C ALA A 327 -21.77 4.51 0.13
N PHE A 328 -22.44 5.50 -0.47
CA PHE A 328 -21.98 6.14 -1.71
C PHE A 328 -21.51 7.58 -1.54
N SER A 329 -21.44 8.12 -0.32
CA SER A 329 -21.11 9.54 -0.05
C SER A 329 -19.88 10.06 -0.84
N SER A 330 -18.75 9.35 -0.75
CA SER A 330 -17.50 9.73 -1.42
C SER A 330 -17.60 9.66 -2.94
N ALA A 331 -18.20 8.59 -3.48
CA ALA A 331 -18.37 8.44 -4.92
C ALA A 331 -19.36 9.47 -5.47
N TRP A 332 -20.48 9.70 -4.77
CA TRP A 332 -21.48 10.69 -5.10
C TRP A 332 -20.90 12.10 -5.17
N ALA A 333 -20.05 12.49 -4.22
CA ALA A 333 -19.38 13.79 -4.23
C ALA A 333 -18.56 14.03 -5.52
N ARG A 334 -18.01 12.97 -6.12
CA ARG A 334 -17.27 13.05 -7.39
C ARG A 334 -18.19 13.02 -8.60
N LEU A 335 -19.15 12.09 -8.63
CA LEU A 335 -20.10 11.91 -9.73
C LEU A 335 -21.01 13.13 -9.90
N ALA A 336 -21.43 13.75 -8.81
CA ALA A 336 -22.34 14.89 -8.81
C ALA A 336 -21.64 16.26 -9.01
N LYS A 337 -20.32 16.29 -9.26
CA LYS A 337 -19.53 17.52 -9.34
C LYS A 337 -20.08 18.50 -10.39
N GLU A 338 -20.47 17.99 -11.55
CA GLU A 338 -21.04 18.78 -12.65
C GLU A 338 -22.50 19.20 -12.41
N GLN A 339 -23.10 18.81 -11.27
CA GLN A 339 -24.46 19.16 -10.87
C GLN A 339 -25.55 18.72 -11.86
N VAL A 340 -25.24 17.78 -12.74
CA VAL A 340 -26.18 17.21 -13.72
C VAL A 340 -26.13 15.69 -13.60
N ILE A 341 -27.31 15.07 -13.49
CA ILE A 341 -27.46 13.62 -13.40
C ILE A 341 -28.54 13.11 -14.35
N GLY A 342 -28.40 11.87 -14.80
CA GLY A 342 -29.47 11.17 -15.51
C GLY A 342 -30.44 10.55 -14.50
N VAL A 343 -31.73 10.87 -14.62
CA VAL A 343 -32.81 10.19 -13.90
C VAL A 343 -33.52 9.28 -14.89
N VAL A 344 -33.66 8.00 -14.52
CA VAL A 344 -34.39 7.01 -15.31
C VAL A 344 -35.64 6.65 -14.53
N PHE A 345 -36.80 6.83 -15.16
CA PHE A 345 -38.09 6.46 -14.61
C PHE A 345 -38.43 5.04 -15.05
N VAL A 346 -38.87 4.22 -14.11
CA VAL A 346 -39.25 2.82 -14.32
C VAL A 346 -40.70 2.63 -13.89
N LYS A 347 -41.47 1.82 -14.64
CA LYS A 347 -42.82 1.42 -14.23
C LYS A 347 -42.70 0.35 -13.15
N ASP A 348 -43.48 0.50 -12.08
CA ASP A 348 -43.64 -0.54 -11.07
C ASP A 348 -44.55 -1.63 -11.63
N GLN A 349 -44.05 -2.86 -11.77
CA GLN A 349 -44.87 -4.04 -12.02
C GLN A 349 -44.34 -5.19 -11.17
N ASP A 350 -45.29 -5.92 -10.57
CA ASP A 350 -45.06 -7.05 -9.69
C ASP A 350 -44.06 -8.06 -10.25
N GLY A 351 -43.02 -8.36 -9.46
CA GLY A 351 -42.43 -9.69 -9.44
C GLY A 351 -41.24 -10.01 -10.37
N SER A 352 -40.58 -9.06 -11.04
CA SER A 352 -39.32 -9.39 -11.75
C SER A 352 -38.08 -9.08 -10.89
N GLN A 353 -37.55 -10.09 -10.21
CA GLN A 353 -36.29 -10.03 -9.44
C GLN A 353 -35.02 -9.93 -10.30
N ASP A 354 -35.12 -10.03 -11.62
CA ASP A 354 -33.94 -9.97 -12.48
C ASP A 354 -33.59 -8.52 -12.82
N GLY A 355 -32.54 -8.02 -12.14
CA GLY A 355 -31.85 -6.74 -12.38
C GLY A 355 -31.13 -6.65 -13.73
N GLY A 356 -31.72 -7.23 -14.78
CA GLY A 356 -31.24 -7.19 -16.16
C GLY A 356 -31.96 -6.12 -16.98
N ARG A 357 -31.18 -5.40 -17.78
CA ARG A 357 -31.61 -4.42 -18.79
C ARG A 357 -32.63 -5.07 -19.74
N SER A 358 -33.92 -4.82 -19.54
CA SER A 358 -34.99 -5.14 -20.48
C SER A 358 -35.87 -3.91 -20.60
N ASP A 359 -36.30 -3.52 -21.80
CA ASP A 359 -37.46 -2.68 -22.20
C ASP A 359 -38.37 -2.00 -21.12
N LYS A 360 -37.83 -1.49 -20.02
CA LYS A 360 -38.53 -1.07 -18.78
C LYS A 360 -38.24 0.38 -18.38
N ASP A 361 -37.39 1.07 -19.14
CA ASP A 361 -37.09 2.50 -18.96
C ASP A 361 -38.22 3.30 -19.64
N VAL A 362 -39.07 3.94 -18.85
CA VAL A 362 -40.24 4.68 -19.34
C VAL A 362 -39.85 6.07 -19.82
N ALA A 363 -38.88 6.69 -19.13
CA ALA A 363 -38.31 7.96 -19.52
C ALA A 363 -36.90 8.11 -18.95
N LYS A 364 -36.04 8.83 -19.67
CA LYS A 364 -34.71 9.21 -19.19
C LYS A 364 -34.50 10.71 -19.34
N TRP A 365 -34.28 11.38 -18.22
CA TRP A 365 -34.13 12.83 -18.17
C TRP A 365 -32.73 13.21 -17.70
N ASN A 366 -32.16 14.25 -18.29
CA ASN A 366 -30.98 14.89 -17.75
C ASN A 366 -31.43 16.02 -16.83
N CYS A 367 -31.21 15.85 -15.53
CA CYS A 367 -31.72 16.75 -14.50
C CYS A 367 -30.56 17.47 -13.81
N ARG A 368 -30.80 18.73 -13.44
CA ARG A 368 -29.84 19.53 -12.67
C ARG A 368 -30.11 19.37 -11.18
N ILE A 369 -29.08 19.13 -10.38
CA ILE A 369 -29.19 19.03 -8.92
C ILE A 369 -29.53 20.41 -8.34
N VAL A 370 -30.51 20.43 -7.44
CA VAL A 370 -30.96 21.61 -6.71
C VAL A 370 -30.37 21.56 -5.29
N ASN A 371 -29.31 22.32 -5.05
CA ASN A 371 -28.60 22.30 -3.75
C ASN A 371 -29.33 23.01 -2.61
N TYR A 372 -30.23 23.95 -2.93
CA TYR A 372 -30.95 24.78 -1.95
C TYR A 372 -32.47 24.75 -2.20
N PRO A 373 -33.13 23.58 -2.05
CA PRO A 373 -34.55 23.44 -2.39
C PRO A 373 -35.46 24.27 -1.47
N GLN A 374 -35.02 24.61 -0.25
CA GLN A 374 -35.81 25.39 0.72
C GLN A 374 -36.07 26.84 0.29
N GLY A 375 -35.29 27.37 -0.66
CA GLY A 375 -35.52 28.70 -1.22
C GLY A 375 -36.58 28.73 -2.33
N ILE A 376 -37.16 27.58 -2.69
CA ILE A 376 -38.11 27.47 -3.79
C ILE A 376 -39.52 27.40 -3.22
N ASN A 377 -40.32 28.46 -3.45
CA ASN A 377 -41.67 28.59 -2.90
C ASN A 377 -42.58 27.40 -3.23
N HIS A 378 -42.44 26.83 -4.44
CA HIS A 378 -43.25 25.69 -4.88
C HIS A 378 -42.93 24.38 -4.14
N LEU A 379 -41.75 24.27 -3.52
CA LEU A 379 -41.36 23.12 -2.72
C LEU A 379 -41.72 23.27 -1.23
N ALA A 380 -42.23 24.42 -0.80
CA ALA A 380 -42.52 24.69 0.62
C ALA A 380 -43.50 23.68 1.23
N ASN A 381 -44.54 23.29 0.49
CA ASN A 381 -45.55 22.30 0.92
C ASN A 381 -45.06 20.85 0.85
N HIS A 382 -43.89 20.62 0.24
CA HIS A 382 -43.28 19.30 0.07
C HIS A 382 -42.22 18.97 1.13
N ARG A 383 -41.93 19.91 2.05
CA ARG A 383 -41.05 19.72 3.22
C ARG A 383 -39.86 18.82 2.89
N VAL A 384 -39.04 19.19 1.91
CA VAL A 384 -37.88 18.40 1.51
C VAL A 384 -36.95 18.28 2.72
N VAL A 385 -36.62 17.06 3.15
CA VAL A 385 -35.76 16.84 4.34
C VAL A 385 -34.49 16.16 3.90
N PHE A 386 -33.40 16.34 4.65
CA PHE A 386 -32.23 15.50 4.46
C PHE A 386 -32.60 14.04 4.80
N PRO A 387 -32.27 13.04 3.97
CA PRO A 387 -31.33 13.07 2.83
C PRO A 387 -31.96 13.10 1.41
N ASP A 388 -33.18 13.62 1.23
CA ASP A 388 -33.83 13.73 -0.08
C ASP A 388 -32.93 14.42 -1.13
N LEU A 389 -32.99 13.93 -2.36
CA LEU A 389 -32.33 14.55 -3.51
C LEU A 389 -33.38 15.25 -4.38
N VAL A 390 -33.21 16.55 -4.58
CA VAL A 390 -34.05 17.34 -5.47
C VAL A 390 -33.30 17.63 -6.74
N VAL A 391 -33.93 17.33 -7.88
CA VAL A 391 -33.39 17.67 -9.19
C VAL A 391 -34.44 18.38 -10.04
N ARG A 392 -34.00 19.29 -10.89
CA ARG A 392 -34.84 20.01 -11.85
C ARG A 392 -34.65 19.39 -13.22
N GLY A 393 -35.71 18.83 -13.78
CA GLY A 393 -35.74 18.21 -15.10
C GLY A 393 -36.67 18.97 -16.04
N TYR A 394 -36.41 18.85 -17.35
CA TYR A 394 -37.29 19.39 -18.39
C TYR A 394 -37.79 18.24 -19.26
N CYS A 395 -39.11 18.10 -19.37
CA CYS A 395 -39.75 17.17 -20.27
C CYS A 395 -39.77 17.78 -21.68
N ARG A 396 -38.80 17.39 -22.53
CA ARG A 396 -38.72 17.89 -23.93
C ARG A 396 -39.70 17.22 -24.88
N ASP A 397 -39.99 15.95 -24.63
CA ASP A 397 -40.80 15.10 -25.48
C ASP A 397 -41.82 14.38 -24.59
N GLU A 398 -42.94 15.04 -24.31
CA GLU A 398 -44.08 14.42 -23.63
C GLU A 398 -44.67 13.33 -24.52
N THR A 399 -44.06 12.16 -24.49
CA THR A 399 -44.75 10.94 -24.88
C THR A 399 -45.81 10.65 -23.81
N PRO A 400 -46.98 10.10 -24.16
CA PRO A 400 -48.00 9.70 -23.19
C PRO A 400 -47.41 8.85 -22.05
N GLU A 401 -46.47 7.97 -22.39
CA GLU A 401 -45.76 7.11 -21.46
C GLU A 401 -44.87 7.89 -20.47
N SER A 402 -44.18 8.95 -20.92
CA SER A 402 -43.36 9.80 -20.04
C SER A 402 -44.18 10.67 -19.11
N ALA A 403 -45.36 11.13 -19.54
CA ALA A 403 -46.28 11.90 -18.71
C ALA A 403 -46.98 10.99 -17.67
N GLU A 404 -47.36 9.77 -18.06
CA GLU A 404 -47.91 8.76 -17.14
C GLU A 404 -46.89 8.29 -16.07
N ALA A 405 -45.59 8.36 -16.36
CA ALA A 405 -44.54 8.00 -15.40
C ALA A 405 -44.39 9.02 -14.25
N LEU A 406 -44.86 10.26 -14.43
CA LEU A 406 -44.69 11.33 -13.46
C LEU A 406 -45.91 11.41 -12.55
N LYS A 407 -45.80 10.80 -11.37
CA LYS A 407 -46.78 11.03 -10.31
C LYS A 407 -46.54 12.38 -9.65
N THR A 408 -47.55 13.25 -9.65
CA THR A 408 -47.53 14.55 -8.95
C THR A 408 -48.46 14.51 -7.74
N PHE A 409 -48.06 15.15 -6.65
CA PHE A 409 -48.86 15.22 -5.42
C PHE A 409 -48.97 16.68 -4.96
N PRO A 410 -50.02 17.04 -4.20
CA PRO A 410 -50.18 18.40 -3.67
C PRO A 410 -49.29 18.70 -2.45
N SER A 411 -48.76 17.67 -1.77
CA SER A 411 -47.91 17.79 -0.59
C SER A 411 -47.04 16.55 -0.40
N ARG A 412 -46.09 16.62 0.54
CA ARG A 412 -45.29 15.45 0.97
C ARG A 412 -46.16 14.36 1.56
N ASP A 413 -47.04 14.74 2.49
CA ASP A 413 -47.88 13.82 3.25
C ASP A 413 -48.77 12.99 2.30
N ALA A 414 -49.33 13.61 1.25
CA ALA A 414 -50.10 12.91 0.22
C ALA A 414 -49.27 11.93 -0.61
N ALA A 415 -47.99 12.25 -0.85
CA ALA A 415 -47.06 11.34 -1.52
C ALA A 415 -46.59 10.19 -0.60
N GLU A 416 -46.53 10.42 0.72
CA GLU A 416 -46.23 9.38 1.73
C GLU A 416 -47.39 8.39 1.85
N GLU A 417 -48.61 8.89 2.01
CA GLU A 417 -49.82 8.06 2.08
C GLU A 417 -50.00 7.19 0.83
N ALA A 418 -49.75 7.75 -0.37
CA ALA A 418 -49.83 6.99 -1.61
C ALA A 418 -48.73 5.92 -1.76
N LEU A 419 -47.57 6.10 -1.10
CA LEU A 419 -46.50 5.11 -1.08
C LEU A 419 -46.86 3.96 -0.11
N GLU A 420 -47.35 4.29 1.08
CA GLU A 420 -47.76 3.30 2.09
C GLU A 420 -48.91 2.42 1.60
N ILE A 421 -49.92 3.00 0.93
CA ILE A 421 -51.05 2.26 0.34
C ILE A 421 -50.58 1.34 -0.81
N GLY A 422 -49.50 1.69 -1.50
CA GLY A 422 -48.94 0.91 -2.59
C GLY A 422 -48.01 -0.23 -2.15
N GLU A 423 -47.46 -0.19 -0.93
CA GLU A 423 -46.65 -1.28 -0.36
C GLU A 423 -47.51 -2.39 0.29
N ASP A 424 -48.77 -2.10 0.61
CA ASP A 424 -49.75 -3.03 1.22
C ASP A 424 -50.64 -3.79 0.21
N GLN A 425 -50.43 -3.60 -1.10
CA GLN A 425 -51.08 -4.33 -2.20
C GLN A 425 -50.07 -5.25 -2.90
#